data_AF-A0A929L6P3-F1
#
_entry.id   AF-A0A929L6P3-F1
#
_cell.length_a   1.000
_cell.length_b   1.000
_cell.length_c   1.000
_cell.angle_alpha   90.00
_cell.angle_beta   90.00
_cell.angle_gamma   90.00
#
_symmetry.space_group_name_H-M   'P 1'
#
loop_
_entity.id
_entity.type
_entity.pdbx_description
1 polymer ?
#
loop_
_entity_poly.entity_id
_entity_poly.type
_entity_poly.pdbx_seq_one_letter_code
_entity_poly.pdbx_strand_id
1 'polypeptide(L)'
;MSTQQHRDDFPANQHAKKAQPFPLRVRIIQICFLVVAVLATIGLAFWQWERFTSASGDFQNLGYALQWPIFGSFMVFAYYKYMQYERERLEGEDMAAVPKKVRESMREIPDDFIELPGNSSGTDLQSNALVDDRRRSSRTVPRDK
;
A
#
# COMPACT_ATOMS: atom_id res chain seq x y z
N MET A 1 30.29 -13.87 -62.12
CA MET A 1 31.09 -12.95 -61.30
C MET A 1 30.30 -12.74 -60.02
N SER A 2 30.59 -13.57 -59.02
CA SER A 2 29.87 -13.65 -57.76
C SER A 2 30.56 -12.74 -56.74
N THR A 3 29.90 -11.66 -56.35
CA THR A 3 30.27 -10.79 -55.22
C THR A 3 29.20 -11.08 -54.15
N GLN A 4 29.35 -12.04 -53.23
CA GLN A 4 30.31 -12.14 -52.13
C GLN A 4 30.67 -10.78 -51.51
N GLN A 5 29.70 -10.24 -50.77
CA GLN A 5 29.90 -9.22 -49.74
C GLN A 5 28.70 -9.33 -48.78
N HIS A 6 28.52 -10.44 -48.07
CA HIS A 6 29.18 -10.70 -46.78
C HIS A 6 29.63 -9.39 -46.12
N ARG A 7 28.65 -8.55 -45.75
CA ARG A 7 28.83 -7.53 -44.72
C ARG A 7 28.63 -8.21 -43.38
N ASP A 8 29.73 -8.76 -42.90
CA ASP A 8 30.28 -8.52 -41.56
C ASP A 8 29.28 -8.00 -40.53
N ASP A 9 28.93 -8.91 -39.64
CA ASP A 9 29.13 -8.73 -38.21
C ASP A 9 28.46 -7.51 -37.57
N PHE A 10 27.20 -7.71 -37.19
CA PHE A 10 26.58 -6.98 -36.10
C PHE A 10 26.58 -7.82 -34.81
N PRO A 11 27.73 -8.17 -34.18
CA PRO A 11 27.73 -8.53 -32.78
C PRO A 11 27.73 -7.22 -31.98
N ALA A 12 26.69 -6.41 -32.16
CA ALA A 12 26.29 -5.53 -31.07
C ALA A 12 25.72 -6.46 -30.02
N ASN A 13 26.65 -7.03 -29.26
CA ASN A 13 26.48 -7.54 -27.92
C ASN A 13 25.63 -6.52 -27.15
N GLN A 14 24.33 -6.65 -27.33
CA GLN A 14 23.29 -6.09 -26.50
C GLN A 14 23.07 -7.10 -25.38
N HIS A 15 24.13 -7.47 -24.66
CA HIS A 15 24.02 -7.59 -23.22
C HIS A 15 23.64 -6.20 -22.73
N ALA A 16 22.36 -5.84 -22.94
CA ALA A 16 21.63 -4.86 -22.20
C ALA A 16 21.91 -5.24 -20.76
N LYS A 17 22.91 -4.55 -20.20
CA LYS A 17 23.39 -4.76 -18.85
C LYS A 17 22.15 -4.45 -18.02
N LYS A 18 21.38 -5.48 -17.66
CA LYS A 18 20.09 -5.36 -16.97
C LYS A 18 20.38 -4.40 -15.82
N ALA A 19 19.94 -3.16 -15.98
CA ALA A 19 20.30 -2.10 -15.07
C ALA A 19 19.64 -2.49 -13.77
N GLN A 20 20.43 -2.99 -12.82
CA GLN A 20 19.95 -3.36 -11.50
C GLN A 20 19.27 -2.09 -10.96
N PRO A 21 17.94 -2.06 -10.82
CA PRO A 21 17.22 -0.81 -10.56
C PRO A 21 17.47 -0.30 -9.14
N PHE A 22 18.11 -1.10 -8.27
CA PHE A 22 18.44 -0.74 -6.91
C PHE A 22 19.94 -0.83 -6.64
N PRO A 23 20.60 0.25 -6.20
CA PRO A 23 22.01 0.21 -5.86
C PRO A 23 22.23 -0.74 -4.67
N LEU A 24 23.18 -1.66 -4.80
CA LEU A 24 23.55 -2.66 -3.76
C LEU A 24 23.76 -2.03 -2.36
N ARG A 25 24.16 -0.76 -2.32
CA ARG A 25 24.31 0.06 -1.11
C ARG A 25 23.05 0.10 -0.26
N VAL A 26 21.87 0.27 -0.87
CA VAL A 26 20.59 0.35 -0.14
C VAL A 26 20.27 -0.99 0.53
N ARG A 27 20.53 -2.11 -0.16
CA ARG A 27 20.34 -3.45 0.41
C ARG A 27 21.26 -3.70 1.60
N ILE A 28 22.53 -3.29 1.51
CA ILE A 28 23.48 -3.42 2.63
C ILE A 28 22.98 -2.62 3.84
N ILE A 29 22.52 -1.38 3.64
CA ILE A 29 21.98 -0.55 4.73
C ILE A 29 20.75 -1.20 5.36
N GLN A 30 19.82 -1.74 4.56
CA GLN A 30 18.65 -2.46 5.05
C GLN A 30 19.03 -3.70 5.88
N ILE A 31 20.00 -4.49 5.40
CA ILE A 31 20.49 -5.67 6.12
C ILE A 31 21.14 -5.26 7.44
N CYS A 32 22.01 -4.24 7.42
CA CYS A 32 22.63 -3.73 8.64
C CYS A 32 21.58 -3.23 9.64
N PHE A 33 20.58 -2.47 9.17
CA PHE A 33 19.48 -2.01 10.01
C PHE A 33 18.69 -3.16 10.61
N LEU A 34 18.36 -4.17 9.81
CA LEU A 34 17.66 -5.37 10.27
C LEU A 34 18.47 -6.13 11.33
N VAL A 35 19.77 -6.35 11.09
CA VAL A 35 20.65 -7.03 12.05
C VAL A 35 20.70 -6.26 13.37
N VAL A 36 20.86 -4.94 13.32
CA VAL A 36 20.83 -4.09 14.52
C VAL A 36 19.49 -4.20 15.25
N ALA A 37 18.37 -4.17 14.53
CA ALA A 37 17.05 -4.31 15.12
C ALA A 37 16.87 -5.69 15.81
N VAL A 38 17.31 -6.77 15.18
CA VAL A 38 17.27 -8.12 15.76
C VAL A 38 18.13 -8.20 17.02
N LEU A 39 19.37 -7.72 16.96
CA LEU A 39 20.25 -7.68 18.13
C LEU A 39 19.66 -6.85 19.27
N ALA A 40 19.00 -5.72 18.96
CA ALA A 40 18.31 -4.92 19.95
C ALA A 40 17.17 -5.70 20.62
N THR A 41 16.35 -6.43 19.85
CA THR A 41 15.26 -7.25 20.42
C THR A 41 15.77 -8.40 21.28
N ILE A 42 16.88 -9.04 20.90
CA ILE A 42 17.52 -10.11 21.68
C ILE A 42 18.16 -9.54 22.95
N GLY A 43 18.80 -8.37 22.86
CA GLY A 43 19.34 -7.67 24.02
C GLY A 43 18.26 -7.27 25.03
N LEU A 44 17.11 -6.78 24.55
CA LEU A 44 15.93 -6.53 25.38
C LEU A 44 15.38 -7.81 26.01
N ALA A 45 15.32 -8.91 25.26
CA ALA A 45 14.91 -10.21 25.76
C ALA A 45 15.80 -10.70 26.90
N PHE A 46 17.12 -10.56 26.73
CA PHE A 46 18.11 -10.91 27.74
C PHE A 46 17.97 -10.06 29.00
N TRP A 47 17.72 -8.76 28.84
CA TRP A 47 17.45 -7.87 29.95
C TRP A 47 16.16 -8.23 30.71
N GLN A 48 15.10 -8.62 29.98
CA GLN A 48 13.86 -9.10 30.60
C GLN A 48 14.03 -10.44 31.32
N TRP A 49 14.88 -11.32 30.79
CA TRP A 49 15.25 -12.57 31.44
C TRP A 49 15.92 -12.32 32.79
N GLU A 50 16.91 -11.43 32.85
CA GLU A 50 17.55 -11.00 34.11
C GLU A 50 16.55 -10.37 35.09
N ARG A 51 15.55 -9.64 34.57
CA ARG A 51 14.52 -9.05 35.41
C ARG A 51 13.55 -10.09 35.99
N PHE A 52 13.29 -11.16 35.25
CA PHE A 52 12.47 -12.30 35.68
C PHE A 52 13.21 -13.17 36.71
N THR A 53 14.52 -13.38 36.59
CA THR A 53 15.30 -14.18 37.55
C THR A 53 15.58 -13.47 38.88
N SER A 54 15.37 -12.15 38.94
CA SER A 54 15.41 -11.37 40.18
C SER A 54 14.30 -11.81 41.17
N ALA A 55 14.49 -11.57 42.47
CA ALA A 55 13.62 -12.04 43.58
C ALA A 55 12.13 -11.58 43.54
N SER A 56 11.70 -10.92 42.47
CA SER A 56 10.34 -10.43 42.22
C SER A 56 9.89 -10.77 40.78
N GLY A 57 10.30 -11.94 40.27
CA GLY A 57 9.97 -12.41 38.93
C GLY A 57 8.50 -12.74 38.77
N ASP A 58 7.82 -12.07 37.83
CA ASP A 58 6.46 -12.39 37.41
C ASP A 58 6.48 -13.09 36.03
N PHE A 59 5.59 -14.05 35.81
CA PHE A 59 5.47 -14.79 34.55
C PHE A 59 5.18 -13.88 33.35
N GLN A 60 4.64 -12.68 33.58
CA GLN A 60 4.47 -11.67 32.53
C GLN A 60 5.80 -11.23 31.91
N ASN A 61 6.87 -11.07 32.70
CA ASN A 61 8.20 -10.70 32.20
C ASN A 61 8.84 -11.80 31.36
N LEU A 62 8.55 -13.07 31.68
CA LEU A 62 8.96 -14.21 30.86
C LEU A 62 8.27 -14.18 29.48
N GLY A 63 6.98 -13.87 29.48
CA GLY A 63 6.22 -13.64 28.24
C GLY A 63 6.88 -12.58 27.37
N TYR A 64 7.27 -11.44 27.95
CA TYR A 64 7.99 -10.39 27.23
C TYR A 64 9.37 -10.85 26.74
N ALA A 65 10.14 -11.56 27.58
CA ALA A 65 11.43 -12.12 27.19
C ALA A 65 11.33 -13.06 25.98
N LEU A 66 10.23 -13.81 25.84
CA LEU A 66 9.97 -14.68 24.67
C LEU A 66 9.33 -13.91 23.49
N GLN A 67 8.51 -12.91 23.77
CA GLN A 67 7.84 -12.10 22.77
C GLN A 67 8.82 -11.23 21.97
N TRP A 68 9.85 -10.67 22.62
CA TRP A 68 10.85 -9.84 21.94
C TRP A 68 11.61 -10.60 20.82
N PRO A 69 12.12 -11.83 21.05
CA PRO A 69 12.70 -12.66 19.99
C PRO A 69 11.73 -13.02 18.87
N ILE A 70 10.44 -13.25 19.18
CA ILE A 70 9.42 -13.51 18.16
C ILE A 70 9.28 -12.29 17.23
N PHE A 71 9.25 -11.08 17.77
CA PHE A 71 9.22 -9.87 16.96
C PHE A 71 10.51 -9.67 16.13
N GLY A 72 11.67 -9.94 16.72
CA GLY A 72 12.94 -9.92 15.98
C GLY A 72 12.93 -10.89 14.81
N SER A 73 12.45 -12.12 15.04
CA SER A 73 12.33 -13.17 14.01
C SER A 73 11.31 -12.80 12.93
N PHE A 74 10.19 -12.19 13.33
CA PHE A 74 9.18 -11.67 12.42
C PHE A 74 9.75 -10.58 11.50
N MET A 75 10.59 -9.66 12.02
CA MET A 75 11.28 -8.67 11.18
C MET A 75 12.18 -9.33 10.12
N VAL A 76 12.92 -10.39 10.49
CA VAL A 76 13.75 -11.14 9.54
C VAL A 76 12.89 -11.81 8.47
N PHE A 77 11.78 -12.42 8.87
CA PHE A 77 10.84 -13.06 7.94
C PHE A 77 10.22 -12.04 6.98
N ALA A 78 9.80 -10.88 7.48
CA ALA A 78 9.27 -9.79 6.66
C ALA A 78 10.32 -9.29 5.66
N TYR A 79 11.58 -9.16 6.06
CA TYR A 79 12.67 -8.80 5.16
C TYR A 79 12.95 -9.89 4.11
N TYR A 80 12.92 -11.17 4.51
CA TYR A 80 13.05 -12.29 3.57
C TYR A 80 11.93 -12.26 2.53
N LYS A 81 10.68 -12.09 2.95
CA LYS A 81 9.54 -11.96 2.04
C LYS A 81 9.66 -10.73 1.15
N TYR A 82 10.08 -9.60 1.70
CA TYR A 82 10.36 -8.39 0.92
C TYR A 82 11.41 -8.65 -0.17
N MET A 83 12.52 -9.32 0.16
CA MET A 83 13.56 -9.67 -0.81
C MET A 83 13.08 -10.68 -1.85
N GLN A 84 12.23 -11.62 -1.46
CA GLN A 84 11.56 -12.53 -2.39
C GLN A 84 10.69 -11.73 -3.37
N TYR A 85 9.86 -10.80 -2.88
CA TYR A 85 9.08 -9.90 -3.72
C TYR A 85 9.95 -9.01 -4.62
N GLU A 86 11.09 -8.51 -4.14
CA GLU A 86 12.03 -7.75 -4.98
C GLU A 86 12.61 -8.62 -6.11
N ARG A 87 12.92 -9.89 -5.84
CA ARG A 87 13.44 -10.82 -6.86
C ARG A 87 12.37 -11.15 -7.90
N GLU A 88 11.16 -11.47 -7.46
CA GLU A 88 10.01 -11.73 -8.34
C GLU A 88 9.66 -10.52 -9.21
N ARG A 89 9.80 -9.29 -8.68
CA ARG A 89 9.65 -8.04 -9.46
C ARG A 89 10.71 -7.82 -10.52
N LEU A 90 11.93 -8.31 -10.32
CA LEU A 90 13.03 -8.18 -11.28
C LEU A 90 12.94 -9.22 -12.41
N GLU A 91 12.24 -10.33 -12.18
CA GLU A 91 12.13 -11.46 -13.10
C GLU A 91 10.91 -11.40 -14.02
N GLY A 92 9.96 -10.50 -13.77
CA GLY A 92 9.07 -10.00 -14.82
C GLY A 92 7.62 -10.48 -14.77
N GLU A 93 6.98 -10.51 -13.60
CA GLU A 93 5.53 -10.39 -13.53
C GLU A 93 5.15 -9.39 -12.43
N ASP A 94 4.42 -8.34 -12.83
CA ASP A 94 3.84 -7.29 -11.97
C ASP A 94 2.76 -7.86 -11.01
N MET A 95 3.09 -8.85 -10.20
CA MET A 95 2.26 -9.28 -9.08
C MET A 95 2.49 -8.32 -7.90
N ALA A 96 2.30 -7.02 -8.15
CA ALA A 96 1.92 -6.11 -7.09
C ALA A 96 0.55 -6.59 -6.57
N ALA A 97 0.41 -6.60 -5.24
CA ALA A 97 -0.74 -7.10 -4.49
C ALA A 97 -2.13 -6.55 -4.88
N VAL A 98 -2.23 -5.68 -5.88
CA VAL A 98 -3.46 -5.34 -6.60
C VAL A 98 -3.00 -4.97 -8.03
N PRO A 99 -3.49 -5.62 -9.11
CA PRO A 99 -3.13 -5.20 -10.46
C PRO A 99 -3.52 -3.74 -10.63
N LYS A 100 -2.69 -2.93 -11.31
CA LYS A 100 -2.86 -1.47 -11.42
C LYS A 100 -4.30 -1.07 -11.77
N LYS A 101 -4.95 -1.86 -12.64
CA LYS A 101 -6.37 -1.77 -13.02
C LYS A 101 -7.35 -1.80 -11.83
N VAL A 102 -7.10 -2.63 -10.80
CA VAL A 102 -7.96 -2.75 -9.61
C VAL A 102 -7.68 -1.63 -8.60
N ARG A 103 -6.45 -1.10 -8.56
CA ARG A 103 -6.12 0.09 -7.75
C ARG A 103 -6.73 1.36 -8.35
N GLU A 104 -6.83 1.41 -9.67
CA GLU A 104 -7.46 2.48 -10.44
C GLU A 104 -8.99 2.39 -10.30
N SER A 105 -9.57 1.21 -10.46
CA SER A 105 -11.02 0.99 -10.26
C SER A 105 -11.52 1.25 -8.83
N MET A 106 -10.64 1.18 -7.80
CA MET A 106 -11.00 1.54 -6.42
C MET A 106 -10.96 3.05 -6.17
N ARG A 107 -10.29 3.82 -7.04
CA ARG A 107 -10.26 5.29 -7.01
C ARG A 107 -11.33 5.91 -7.90
N GLU A 108 -11.84 5.16 -8.86
CA GLU A 108 -12.96 5.54 -9.69
C GLU A 108 -14.27 5.28 -8.92
N ILE A 109 -15.16 6.26 -8.88
CA ILE A 109 -16.53 6.05 -8.42
C ILE A 109 -17.21 5.23 -9.53
N PRO A 110 -17.74 4.02 -9.25
CA PRO A 110 -18.43 3.24 -10.27
C PRO A 110 -19.56 4.07 -10.88
N ASP A 111 -19.69 4.10 -12.21
CA ASP A 111 -20.75 4.85 -12.90
C ASP A 111 -22.15 4.39 -12.45
N ASP A 112 -22.31 3.11 -12.09
CA ASP A 112 -23.51 2.53 -11.47
C ASP A 112 -23.92 3.22 -10.16
N PHE A 113 -22.97 3.81 -9.43
CA PHE A 113 -23.24 4.59 -8.22
C PHE A 113 -23.86 5.96 -8.54
N ILE A 114 -23.65 6.48 -9.75
CA ILE A 114 -24.28 7.71 -10.26
C ILE A 114 -25.66 7.41 -10.87
N GLU A 115 -25.85 6.21 -11.42
CA GLU A 115 -27.07 5.79 -12.13
C GLU A 115 -28.14 5.12 -11.25
N LEU A 116 -28.11 5.32 -9.93
CA LEU A 116 -29.15 4.79 -9.04
C LEU A 116 -30.56 5.13 -9.57
N PRO A 117 -31.47 4.14 -9.78
CA PRO A 117 -32.84 4.40 -10.19
C PRO A 117 -33.53 5.22 -9.09
N GLY A 118 -33.64 6.53 -9.33
CA GLY A 118 -34.00 7.52 -8.33
C GLY A 118 -33.23 8.85 -8.45
N ASN A 119 -32.14 8.87 -9.22
CA ASN A 119 -31.51 10.09 -9.76
C ASN A 119 -32.47 10.73 -10.78
N SER A 120 -33.50 11.40 -10.25
CA SER A 120 -34.17 12.45 -11.01
C SER A 120 -33.14 13.53 -11.28
N SER A 121 -32.83 13.73 -12.57
CA SER A 121 -32.04 14.83 -13.09
C SER A 121 -32.36 16.10 -12.28
N GLY A 122 -31.34 16.69 -11.64
CA GLY A 122 -31.47 17.83 -10.71
C GLY A 122 -32.11 19.09 -11.31
N THR A 123 -32.58 19.04 -12.55
CA THR A 123 -33.40 20.06 -13.21
C THR A 123 -34.84 20.12 -12.69
N ASP A 124 -35.40 19.05 -12.14
CA ASP A 124 -36.85 19.01 -11.78
C ASP A 124 -37.14 19.38 -10.32
N LEU A 125 -36.16 19.27 -9.42
CA LEU A 125 -36.33 19.64 -8.00
C LEU A 125 -36.21 21.15 -7.75
N GLN A 126 -35.49 21.89 -8.60
CA GLN A 126 -35.26 23.33 -8.38
C GLN A 126 -36.45 24.20 -8.83
N SER A 127 -37.26 23.75 -9.78
CA SER A 127 -38.42 24.51 -10.28
C SER A 127 -39.58 24.54 -9.27
N ASN A 128 -39.82 23.45 -8.54
CA ASN A 128 -40.89 23.37 -7.53
C ASN A 128 -40.49 23.91 -6.15
N ALA A 129 -39.19 23.95 -5.83
CA ALA A 129 -38.71 24.43 -4.53
C ALA A 129 -38.67 25.98 -4.42
N LEU A 130 -38.77 26.70 -5.53
CA LEU A 130 -38.69 28.17 -5.59
C LEU A 130 -40.05 28.86 -5.86
N VAL A 131 -41.16 28.12 -5.75
CA VAL A 131 -42.51 28.71 -5.73
C VAL A 131 -42.84 29.07 -4.28
N ASP A 132 -42.45 30.28 -3.87
CA ASP A 132 -42.80 30.85 -2.56
C ASP A 132 -44.28 31.28 -2.53
N ASP A 133 -45.18 30.33 -2.30
CA ASP A 133 -46.63 30.57 -2.20
C ASP A 133 -47.03 31.35 -0.92
N ARG A 134 -46.09 31.57 0.01
CA ARG A 134 -46.34 32.26 1.27
C ARG A 134 -46.74 33.74 1.04
N ARG A 135 -46.30 34.33 -0.06
CA ARG A 135 -46.63 35.73 -0.44
C ARG A 135 -48.03 35.89 -1.02
N ARG A 136 -48.67 34.81 -1.48
CA ARG A 136 -50.00 34.85 -2.11
C ARG A 136 -51.12 34.74 -1.07
N SER A 137 -50.91 33.93 -0.02
CA SER A 137 -51.89 33.67 1.03
C SER A 137 -52.24 34.90 1.89
N SER A 138 -51.31 35.86 2.05
CA SER A 138 -51.53 37.08 2.83
C SER A 138 -52.42 38.13 2.16
N ARG A 139 -52.69 38.00 0.84
CA ARG A 139 -53.55 38.93 0.11
C ARG A 139 -55.03 38.57 0.13
N THR A 140 -55.39 37.38 0.61
CA THR A 140 -56.76 36.83 0.47
C THR A 140 -57.48 36.64 1.80
N VAL A 141 -57.11 37.34 2.87
CA VAL A 141 -57.94 37.35 4.10
C VAL A 141 -59.04 38.41 3.92
N PRO A 142 -60.32 38.03 3.74
CA PRO A 142 -61.41 38.97 3.76
C PRO A 142 -61.50 39.56 5.17
N ARG A 143 -61.49 40.88 5.25
CA ARG A 143 -61.60 41.61 6.51
C ARG A 143 -63.08 41.80 6.83
N ASP A 144 -63.66 40.81 7.47
CA ASP A 144 -65.07 40.85 7.85
C ASP A 144 -65.21 41.46 9.27
N LYS A 145 -66.21 42.36 9.38
CA LYS A 145 -66.56 43.17 10.56
C LYS A 145 -67.56 42.46 11.45
#